data_AF-A0A2D4GFG1-F1
#
_entry.id   AF-A0A2D4GFG1-F1
#
_cell.length_a   1.000
_cell.length_b   1.000
_cell.length_c   1.000
_cell.angle_alpha   90.00
_cell.angle_beta   90.00
_cell.angle_gamma   90.00
#
_symmetry.space_group_name_H-M   'P 1'
#
loop_
_entity.id
_entity.type
_entity.pdbx_description
1 polymer ?
#
loop_
_entity_poly.entity_id
_entity_poly.type
_entity_poly.pdbx_seq_one_letter_code
_entity_poly.pdbx_strand_id
1 'polypeptide(L)'
;MVQAVPGPVVLSRLLGNLVVKNKKAQFVITQKLLLLQYSFPTKVLQTLLGYLALDTTRRSLLTKILKELLETWSSSSAMKHSPAEQQLYISKAILLCLSHLEEEDLSTSRQELFTSLMEGMKCHLDSNLPRIRRMGMVVAESVSAKITPEGPPLVFQASS
;
A
#
# COMPACT_ATOMS: atom_id res chain seq x y z
N MET A 1 18.70 -10.17 -4.12
CA MET A 1 19.40 -8.94 -3.69
C MET A 1 18.61 -8.18 -2.62
N VAL A 2 17.37 -7.72 -2.86
CA VAL A 2 16.59 -6.95 -1.85
C VAL A 2 16.32 -7.73 -0.56
N GLN A 3 16.05 -9.04 -0.63
CA GLN A 3 15.72 -9.87 0.55
C GLN A 3 16.83 -9.96 1.61
N ALA A 4 18.09 -9.71 1.24
CA ALA A 4 19.24 -9.79 2.13
C ALA A 4 19.65 -8.43 2.72
N VAL A 5 18.95 -7.34 2.34
CA VAL A 5 19.32 -6.00 2.77
C VAL A 5 18.76 -5.72 4.18
N PRO A 6 19.55 -5.23 5.15
CA PRO A 6 19.13 -5.11 6.54
C PRO A 6 18.01 -4.09 6.78
N GLY A 7 17.86 -3.11 5.87
CA GLY A 7 16.83 -2.07 5.98
C GLY A 7 16.97 -0.94 4.95
N PRO A 8 16.07 0.05 5.00
CA PRO A 8 15.93 1.13 4.02
C PRO A 8 17.22 1.91 3.73
N VAL A 9 17.98 2.24 4.76
CA VAL A 9 19.20 3.07 4.64
C VAL A 9 20.29 2.34 3.86
N VAL A 10 20.47 1.04 4.12
CA VAL A 10 21.44 0.22 3.38
C VAL A 10 21.00 0.08 1.92
N LEU A 11 19.71 -0.14 1.67
CA LEU A 11 19.18 -0.20 0.30
C LEU A 11 19.40 1.14 -0.44
N SER A 12 19.23 2.26 0.25
CA SER A 12 19.48 3.60 -0.29
C SER A 12 20.95 3.81 -0.66
N ARG A 13 21.90 3.31 0.13
CA ARG A 13 23.33 3.38 -0.21
C ARG A 13 23.68 2.54 -1.44
N LEU A 14 23.02 1.39 -1.61
CA LEU A 14 23.28 0.48 -2.73
C LEU A 14 22.65 0.95 -4.05
N LEU A 15 21.42 1.46 -3.99
CA LEU A 15 20.65 1.80 -5.20
C LEU A 15 20.60 3.31 -5.49
N GLY A 16 20.87 4.17 -4.50
CA GLY A 16 20.71 5.62 -4.64
C GLY A 16 19.34 6.00 -5.19
N ASN A 17 19.33 6.79 -6.27
CA ASN A 17 18.12 7.19 -7.01
C ASN A 17 17.93 6.40 -8.31
N LEU A 18 18.45 5.16 -8.40
CA LEU A 18 18.29 4.29 -9.56
C LEU A 18 16.81 4.10 -9.94
N VAL A 19 15.92 4.00 -8.96
CA VAL A 19 14.47 3.85 -9.16
C VAL A 19 13.84 5.02 -9.92
N VAL A 20 14.42 6.22 -9.81
CA VAL A 20 13.94 7.42 -10.54
C VAL A 20 14.59 7.51 -11.92
N LYS A 21 15.83 7.05 -12.06
CA LYS A 21 16.64 7.20 -13.29
C LYS A 21 16.44 6.07 -14.29
N ASN A 22 15.91 4.91 -13.88
CA ASN A 22 15.81 3.72 -14.71
C ASN A 22 14.40 3.12 -14.68
N LYS A 23 13.69 3.18 -15.81
CA LYS A 23 12.30 2.68 -15.93
C LYS A 23 12.13 1.20 -15.57
N LYS A 24 13.14 0.36 -15.87
CA LYS A 24 13.10 -1.07 -15.51
C LYS A 24 13.23 -1.26 -14.01
N ALA A 25 14.14 -0.53 -13.36
CA ALA A 25 14.28 -0.55 -11.90
C ALA A 25 13.02 0.00 -11.22
N GLN A 26 12.45 1.09 -11.76
CA GLN A 26 11.18 1.64 -11.32
C GLN A 26 10.09 0.59 -11.37
N PHE A 27 9.82 0.00 -12.54
CA PHE A 27 8.81 -1.05 -12.70
C PHE A 27 9.03 -2.23 -11.75
N VAL A 28 10.28 -2.69 -11.58
CA VAL A 28 10.56 -3.79 -10.66
C VAL A 28 10.19 -3.41 -9.22
N ILE A 29 10.62 -2.25 -8.75
CA ILE A 29 10.44 -1.83 -7.36
C ILE A 29 8.99 -1.42 -7.06
N THR A 30 8.35 -0.68 -7.96
CA THR A 30 7.03 -0.07 -7.71
C THR A 30 5.87 -0.98 -8.13
N GLN A 31 6.07 -1.85 -9.13
CA GLN A 31 5.01 -2.73 -9.64
C GLN A 31 5.31 -4.19 -9.31
N LYS A 32 6.43 -4.71 -9.83
CA LYS A 32 6.67 -6.17 -9.81
C LYS A 32 6.76 -6.71 -8.38
N LEU A 33 7.52 -6.05 -7.50
CA LEU A 33 7.71 -6.50 -6.13
C LEU A 33 6.51 -6.23 -5.20
N LEU A 34 5.61 -5.30 -5.57
CA LEU A 34 4.50 -4.87 -4.71
C LEU A 34 3.14 -5.45 -5.14
N LEU A 35 2.92 -5.61 -6.45
CA LEU A 35 1.64 -6.04 -7.02
C LEU A 35 1.71 -7.44 -7.63
N LEU A 36 2.81 -7.74 -8.35
CA LEU A 36 2.92 -8.98 -9.13
C LEU A 36 3.60 -10.13 -8.37
N GLN A 37 4.36 -9.81 -7.33
CA GLN A 37 5.02 -10.77 -6.46
C GLN A 37 4.57 -10.53 -5.03
N TYR A 38 3.80 -11.46 -4.47
CA TYR A 38 3.18 -11.34 -3.15
C TYR A 38 3.75 -12.32 -2.10
N SER A 39 4.89 -12.95 -2.41
CA SER A 39 5.53 -13.95 -1.55
C SER A 39 6.68 -13.39 -0.70
N PHE A 40 6.90 -12.07 -0.71
CA PHE A 40 7.97 -11.48 0.09
C PHE A 40 7.57 -11.32 1.57
N PRO A 41 8.52 -11.49 2.51
CA PRO A 41 8.30 -11.16 3.91
C PRO A 41 7.97 -9.68 4.12
N THR A 42 7.18 -9.36 5.13
CA THR A 42 6.81 -7.96 5.47
C THR A 42 8.04 -7.06 5.69
N LYS A 43 9.14 -7.60 6.23
CA LYS A 43 10.40 -6.86 6.39
C LYS A 43 10.98 -6.36 5.05
N VAL A 44 10.75 -7.09 3.96
CA VAL A 44 11.17 -6.69 2.62
C VAL A 44 10.32 -5.51 2.12
N LEU A 45 9.00 -5.56 2.35
CA LEU A 45 8.11 -4.42 2.06
C LEU A 45 8.54 -3.17 2.84
N GLN A 46 8.78 -3.30 4.14
CA GLN A 46 9.29 -2.21 4.99
C GLN A 46 10.60 -1.62 4.45
N THR A 47 11.51 -2.50 4.02
CA THR A 47 12.81 -2.09 3.45
C THR A 47 12.63 -1.33 2.13
N LEU A 48 11.77 -1.81 1.23
CA LEU A 48 11.50 -1.21 -0.07
C LEU A 48 10.78 0.14 0.05
N LEU A 49 9.68 0.17 0.81
CA LEU A 49 8.85 1.37 0.97
C LEU A 49 9.58 2.43 1.79
N GLY A 50 10.31 2.02 2.84
CA GLY A 50 11.19 2.93 3.56
C GLY A 50 12.31 3.48 2.67
N TYR A 51 12.89 2.68 1.77
CA TYR A 51 13.88 3.17 0.80
C TYR A 51 13.31 4.28 -0.08
N LEU A 52 12.07 4.13 -0.56
CA LEU A 52 11.39 5.18 -1.33
C LEU A 52 11.12 6.43 -0.49
N ALA A 53 10.78 6.24 0.79
CA ALA A 53 10.47 7.34 1.70
C ALA A 53 11.68 8.18 2.13
N LEU A 54 12.91 7.65 2.02
CA LEU A 54 14.14 8.33 2.50
C LEU A 54 14.58 9.56 1.68
N ASP A 55 14.05 9.77 0.48
CA ASP A 55 14.41 10.91 -0.39
C ASP A 55 13.16 11.46 -1.08
N THR A 56 13.02 12.78 -1.12
CA THR A 56 11.84 13.47 -1.64
C THR A 56 11.55 13.15 -3.11
N THR A 57 12.58 12.97 -3.94
CA THR A 57 12.41 12.60 -5.36
C THR A 57 11.79 11.22 -5.51
N ARG A 58 12.19 10.27 -4.65
CA ARG A 58 11.62 8.91 -4.61
C ARG A 58 10.26 8.87 -3.92
N ARG A 59 10.01 9.72 -2.92
CA ARG A 59 8.76 9.76 -2.16
C ARG A 59 7.55 10.05 -3.05
N SER A 60 7.73 10.86 -4.11
CA SER A 60 6.69 11.07 -5.14
C SER A 60 6.19 9.78 -5.81
N LEU A 61 7.03 8.73 -5.87
CA LEU A 61 6.63 7.41 -6.37
C LEU A 61 5.78 6.66 -5.34
N LEU A 62 5.97 6.91 -4.04
CA LEU A 62 5.22 6.26 -2.98
C LEU A 62 3.73 6.63 -3.01
N THR A 63 3.41 7.89 -3.29
CA THR A 63 2.02 8.32 -3.50
C THR A 63 1.39 7.62 -4.70
N LYS A 64 2.14 7.47 -5.81
CA LYS A 64 1.65 6.74 -7.00
C LYS A 64 1.40 5.27 -6.69
N ILE A 65 2.33 4.64 -5.97
CA ILE A 65 2.20 3.25 -5.51
C ILE A 65 0.97 3.08 -4.62
N LEU A 66 0.71 4.02 -3.69
CA LEU A 66 -0.47 3.95 -2.84
C LEU A 66 -1.78 3.95 -3.67
N LYS A 67 -1.86 4.79 -4.71
CA LYS A 67 -3.01 4.81 -5.63
C LYS A 67 -3.20 3.47 -6.33
N GLU A 68 -2.16 2.98 -6.99
CA GLU A 68 -2.21 1.72 -7.74
C GLU A 68 -2.55 0.52 -6.83
N LEU A 69 -2.02 0.52 -5.60
CA LEU A 69 -2.35 -0.48 -4.59
C LEU A 69 -3.82 -0.40 -4.20
N LEU A 70 -4.36 0.80 -3.94
CA LEU A 70 -5.77 0.98 -3.58
C LEU A 70 -6.70 0.62 -4.74
N GLU A 71 -6.36 0.97 -5.98
CA GLU A 71 -7.10 0.57 -7.19
C GLU A 71 -7.11 -0.95 -7.36
N THR A 72 -5.95 -1.61 -7.17
CA THR A 72 -5.87 -3.07 -7.24
C THR A 72 -6.67 -3.72 -6.11
N TRP A 73 -6.60 -3.16 -4.91
CA TRP A 73 -7.32 -3.61 -3.73
C TRP A 73 -8.84 -3.36 -3.82
N SER A 74 -9.27 -2.33 -4.56
CA SER A 74 -10.69 -2.01 -4.77
C SER A 74 -11.34 -2.77 -5.92
N SER A 75 -10.53 -3.36 -6.80
CA SER A 75 -11.03 -4.11 -7.95
C SER A 75 -11.77 -5.39 -7.53
N SER A 76 -13.08 -5.41 -7.78
CA SER A 76 -13.94 -6.56 -7.49
C SER A 76 -13.51 -7.83 -8.24
N SER A 77 -12.92 -7.71 -9.44
CA SER A 77 -12.38 -8.85 -10.19
C SER A 77 -11.08 -9.36 -9.56
N ALA A 78 -10.18 -8.47 -9.15
CA ALA A 78 -8.97 -8.86 -8.44
C ALA A 78 -9.31 -9.57 -7.12
N MET A 79 -10.27 -9.06 -6.36
CA MET A 79 -10.72 -9.64 -5.10
C MET A 79 -11.32 -11.04 -5.23
N LYS A 80 -12.10 -11.29 -6.29
CA LYS A 80 -12.73 -12.59 -6.54
C LYS A 80 -11.73 -13.67 -6.94
N HIS A 81 -10.64 -13.30 -7.60
CA HIS A 81 -9.70 -14.24 -8.20
C HIS A 81 -8.32 -14.28 -7.52
N SER A 82 -8.01 -13.33 -6.64
CA SER A 82 -6.74 -13.30 -5.91
C SER A 82 -6.81 -14.13 -4.63
N PRO A 83 -5.78 -14.93 -4.33
CA PRO A 83 -5.64 -15.61 -3.04
C PRO A 83 -5.67 -14.65 -1.85
N ALA A 84 -6.09 -15.13 -0.69
CA ALA A 84 -6.16 -14.31 0.53
C ALA A 84 -4.78 -13.77 0.94
N GLU A 85 -3.71 -14.50 0.64
CA GLU A 85 -2.32 -14.12 0.87
C GLU A 85 -1.93 -12.90 0.05
N GLN A 86 -2.38 -12.82 -1.20
CA GLN A 86 -2.13 -11.68 -2.07
C GLN A 86 -2.89 -10.44 -1.59
N GLN A 87 -4.16 -10.61 -1.21
CA GLN A 87 -4.95 -9.52 -0.62
C GLN A 87 -4.28 -8.98 0.65
N LEU A 88 -3.84 -9.87 1.54
CA LEU A 88 -3.09 -9.50 2.75
C LEU A 88 -1.77 -8.80 2.43
N TYR A 89 -1.06 -9.25 1.41
CA TYR A 89 0.19 -8.64 0.97
C TYR A 89 -0.02 -7.20 0.52
N ILE A 90 -1.04 -6.97 -0.33
CA ILE A 90 -1.42 -5.64 -0.81
C ILE A 90 -1.88 -4.75 0.36
N SER A 91 -2.72 -5.27 1.26
CA SER A 91 -3.15 -4.53 2.46
C SER A 91 -1.96 -4.09 3.32
N LYS A 92 -0.97 -4.96 3.53
CA LYS A 92 0.27 -4.58 4.25
C LYS A 92 1.04 -3.50 3.52
N ALA A 93 1.17 -3.59 2.19
CA ALA A 93 1.85 -2.57 1.40
C ALA A 93 1.14 -1.21 1.48
N ILE A 94 -0.20 -1.17 1.42
CA ILE A 94 -1.01 0.06 1.61
C ILE A 94 -0.71 0.71 2.96
N LEU A 95 -0.80 -0.06 4.05
CA LEU A 95 -0.56 0.45 5.41
C LEU A 95 0.87 0.96 5.59
N LEU A 96 1.85 0.28 5.01
CA LEU A 96 3.25 0.71 5.04
C LEU A 96 3.50 1.98 4.22
N CYS A 97 2.87 2.13 3.04
CA CYS A 97 2.89 3.39 2.29
C CYS A 97 2.34 4.53 3.15
N LEU A 98 1.17 4.35 3.76
CA LEU A 98 0.54 5.37 4.61
C LEU A 98 1.40 5.77 5.82
N SER A 99 2.15 4.83 6.40
CA SER A 99 3.04 5.11 7.53
C SER A 99 4.20 6.06 7.18
N HIS A 100 4.49 6.24 5.90
CA HIS A 100 5.57 7.08 5.38
C HIS A 100 5.10 8.36 4.70
N LEU A 101 3.81 8.47 4.36
CA LEU A 101 3.25 9.62 3.64
C LEU A 101 2.76 10.68 4.62
N GLU A 102 3.02 11.93 4.26
CA GLU A 102 2.63 13.12 5.00
C GLU A 102 1.42 13.80 4.36
N GLU A 103 0.87 14.81 5.03
CA GLU A 103 -0.34 15.52 4.56
C GLU A 103 -0.12 16.17 3.19
N GLU A 104 1.07 16.71 2.93
CA GLU A 104 1.46 17.27 1.65
C GLU A 104 1.41 16.24 0.51
N ASP A 105 1.83 14.99 0.78
CA ASP A 105 1.84 13.91 -0.21
C ASP A 105 0.42 13.46 -0.59
N LEU A 106 -0.52 13.54 0.35
CA LEU A 106 -1.89 13.02 0.22
C LEU A 106 -2.88 14.06 -0.30
N SER A 107 -2.67 15.34 0.04
CA SER A 107 -3.58 16.45 -0.21
C SER A 107 -4.10 16.50 -1.66
N THR A 108 -3.20 16.36 -2.63
CA THR A 108 -3.51 16.50 -4.07
C THR A 108 -4.35 15.35 -4.61
N SER A 109 -4.34 14.20 -3.94
CA SER A 109 -5.00 12.97 -4.40
C SER A 109 -6.07 12.45 -3.45
N ARG A 110 -6.42 13.25 -2.42
CA ARG A 110 -7.27 12.85 -1.31
C ARG A 110 -8.59 12.25 -1.77
N GLN A 111 -9.28 12.94 -2.69
CA GLN A 111 -10.58 12.50 -3.19
C GLN A 111 -10.50 11.18 -3.95
N GLU A 112 -9.50 11.01 -4.82
CA GLU A 112 -9.27 9.80 -5.61
C GLU A 112 -8.95 8.58 -4.72
N LEU A 113 -8.08 8.78 -3.73
CA LEU A 113 -7.73 7.77 -2.74
C LEU A 113 -8.95 7.37 -1.90
N PHE A 114 -9.75 8.35 -1.48
CA PHE A 114 -10.97 8.10 -0.70
C PHE A 114 -12.01 7.34 -1.51
N THR A 115 -12.22 7.68 -2.79
CA THR A 115 -13.13 6.95 -3.68
C THR A 115 -12.70 5.48 -3.81
N SER A 116 -11.42 5.24 -4.12
CA SER A 116 -10.88 3.88 -4.25
C SER A 116 -11.01 3.08 -2.95
N LEU A 117 -10.76 3.73 -1.80
CA LEU A 117 -10.94 3.12 -0.49
C LEU A 117 -12.39 2.67 -0.26
N MET A 118 -13.36 3.53 -0.53
CA MET A 118 -14.77 3.22 -0.30
C MET A 118 -15.27 2.09 -1.20
N GLU A 119 -14.80 2.03 -2.45
CA GLU A 119 -15.11 0.94 -3.37
C GLU A 119 -14.51 -0.39 -2.89
N GLY A 120 -13.24 -0.38 -2.46
CA GLY A 120 -12.59 -1.59 -1.96
C GLY A 120 -13.14 -2.07 -0.63
N MET A 121 -13.50 -1.16 0.26
CA MET A 121 -14.16 -1.48 1.52
C MET A 121 -15.47 -2.23 1.28
N LYS A 122 -16.33 -1.73 0.38
CA LYS A 122 -17.58 -2.43 0.00
C LYS A 122 -17.28 -3.84 -0.49
N CYS A 123 -16.34 -3.99 -1.43
CA CYS A 123 -15.96 -5.29 -1.97
C CYS A 123 -15.47 -6.27 -0.89
N HIS A 124 -14.70 -5.80 0.11
CA HIS A 124 -14.22 -6.64 1.20
C HIS A 124 -15.32 -7.03 2.18
N LEU A 125 -16.23 -6.10 2.51
CA LEU A 125 -17.35 -6.35 3.41
C LEU A 125 -18.37 -7.33 2.83
N ASP A 126 -18.56 -7.32 1.51
CA ASP A 126 -19.42 -8.26 0.80
C ASP A 126 -18.84 -9.70 0.77
N SER A 127 -17.60 -9.91 1.22
CA SER A 127 -16.99 -11.23 1.27
C SER A 127 -17.63 -12.13 2.32
N ASN A 128 -17.93 -13.38 1.94
CA ASN A 128 -18.39 -14.40 2.89
C ASN A 128 -17.31 -14.83 3.90
N LEU A 129 -16.03 -14.54 3.63
CA LEU A 129 -14.91 -14.92 4.51
C LEU A 129 -14.68 -13.87 5.60
N PRO A 130 -14.83 -14.21 6.91
CA PRO A 130 -14.65 -13.24 8.00
C PRO A 130 -13.28 -12.56 8.00
N ARG A 131 -12.22 -13.30 7.66
CA ARG A 131 -10.85 -12.76 7.56
C ARG A 131 -10.71 -11.66 6.51
N ILE A 132 -11.43 -11.77 5.38
CA ILE A 132 -11.38 -10.80 4.29
C ILE A 132 -12.15 -9.54 4.69
N ARG A 133 -13.32 -9.69 5.33
CA ARG A 133 -14.05 -8.55 5.90
C ARG A 133 -13.21 -7.81 6.93
N ARG A 134 -12.56 -8.52 7.85
CA ARG A 134 -11.69 -7.92 8.89
C ARG A 134 -10.52 -7.14 8.29
N MET A 135 -9.88 -7.69 7.26
CA MET A 135 -8.84 -6.99 6.51
C MET A 135 -9.37 -5.73 5.84
N GLY A 136 -10.56 -5.80 5.22
CA GLY A 136 -11.31 -4.67 4.70
C GLY A 136 -11.46 -3.54 5.71
N MET A 137 -11.96 -3.88 6.89
CA MET A 137 -12.19 -2.94 7.99
C MET A 137 -10.90 -2.28 8.45
N VAL A 138 -9.85 -3.05 8.77
CA VAL A 138 -8.57 -2.50 9.27
C VAL A 138 -7.93 -1.54 8.27
N VAL A 139 -7.94 -1.89 6.97
CA VAL A 139 -7.41 -1.00 5.92
C VAL A 139 -8.28 0.25 5.80
N ALA A 140 -9.60 0.11 5.76
CA ALA A 140 -10.53 1.23 5.67
C ALA A 140 -10.38 2.24 6.83
N GLU A 141 -10.31 1.75 8.07
CA GLU A 141 -10.09 2.58 9.26
C GLU A 141 -8.75 3.32 9.18
N SER A 142 -7.67 2.59 8.89
CA SER A 142 -6.32 3.16 8.87
C SER A 142 -6.15 4.21 7.77
N VAL A 143 -6.67 3.93 6.57
CA VAL A 143 -6.59 4.85 5.44
C VAL A 143 -7.49 6.06 5.68
N SER A 144 -8.73 5.89 6.12
CA SER A 144 -9.64 7.00 6.38
C SER A 144 -9.14 7.92 7.50
N ALA A 145 -8.59 7.38 8.58
CA ALA A 145 -7.98 8.19 9.65
C ALA A 145 -6.84 9.09 9.14
N LYS A 146 -6.11 8.64 8.11
CA LYS A 146 -5.00 9.41 7.51
C LYS A 146 -5.48 10.37 6.41
N ILE A 147 -6.50 9.99 5.63
CA ILE A 147 -7.00 10.74 4.46
C ILE A 147 -8.15 11.69 4.81
N THR A 148 -8.83 11.52 5.93
CA THR A 148 -9.90 12.40 6.39
C THR A 148 -9.78 12.64 7.89
N PRO A 149 -8.70 13.29 8.38
CA PRO A 149 -8.45 13.47 9.81
C PRO A 149 -9.53 14.31 10.51
N GLU A 150 -10.17 15.23 9.79
CA GLU A 150 -11.24 16.10 10.31
C GLU A 150 -12.65 15.50 10.15
N GLY A 151 -12.77 14.35 9.46
CA GLY A 151 -14.04 13.67 9.24
C GLY A 151 -14.42 12.74 10.41
N PRO A 152 -15.68 12.30 10.51
CA PRO A 152 -16.04 11.25 11.45
C PRO A 152 -15.22 9.99 11.14
N PRO A 153 -14.57 9.37 12.13
CA PRO A 153 -13.73 8.20 11.88
C PRO A 153 -14.61 7.04 11.41
N LEU A 154 -14.13 6.30 10.40
CA LEU A 154 -14.66 4.95 10.16
C LEU A 154 -14.21 4.09 11.35
N VAL A 155 -15.16 3.52 12.07
CA VAL A 155 -14.91 2.61 13.20
C VAL A 155 -15.81 1.40 13.03
N PHE A 156 -15.19 0.23 12.88
CA PHE A 156 -15.87 -1.05 12.84
C PHE A 156 -15.60 -1.79 14.15
N GLN A 157 -16.67 -2.32 14.73
CA GLN A 157 -16.52 -3.25 15.85
C GLN A 157 -16.09 -4.60 15.27
N ALA A 158 -14.84 -4.99 15.48
CA ALA A 158 -14.39 -6.34 15.18
C ALA A 158 -15.07 -7.29 16.17
N SER A 159 -16.22 -7.85 15.79
CA SER A 159 -16.84 -8.96 16.52
C SER A 159 -15.81 -10.10 16.55
N SER A 160 -15.36 -10.43 17.76
CA SER A 160 -14.43 -11.53 18.06
C SER A 160 -15.06 -12.87 17.71
#